data_AF-A0A9D4JKG9-F1
#
_entry.id   AF-A0A9D4JKG9-F1
#
_cell.length_a   1.000
_cell.length_b   1.000
_cell.length_c   1.000
_cell.angle_alpha   90.00
_cell.angle_beta   90.00
_cell.angle_gamma   90.00
#
_symmetry.space_group_name_H-M   'P 1'
#
loop_
_entity.id
_entity.type
_entity.pdbx_description
1 polymer ?
#
loop_
_entity_poly.entity_id
_entity_poly.type
_entity_poly.pdbx_seq_one_letter_code
_entity_poly.pdbx_strand_id
1 'polypeptide(L)'
;PKFEAMALSLHEANPGHHMQHSYSMKANLPEFRRDPMLSFYNVPNWFPFYSAYQEGWGLYSEYLGEEMGLYEDEYELMGRYSYDILRASRLVVDTGLHYYGWSRERAIEYLQNYTALAAGSAANEIDRYITWPGQACAYKIGEIKLRQLREKAEKELGDKFNIRDYHLHVLENGAMPMRVLETLIDNWIQGVKDQPSPTTITPGPGINGTPVWRATGHVVIMWLLMSVVVEIILLMKSVIYRRKLQDQYLVSIRRTMMSKVYKTY
;
A
#
# COMPACT_ATOMS: atom_id res chain seq x y z
N PRO A 1 -5.25 19.19 4.33
CA PRO A 1 -5.08 20.03 3.13
C PRO A 1 -5.13 19.21 1.81
N LYS A 2 -5.26 19.82 0.62
CA LYS A 2 -5.34 19.04 -0.64
C LYS A 2 -4.14 18.13 -0.86
N PHE A 3 -2.95 18.58 -0.47
CA PHE A 3 -1.71 17.85 -0.66
C PHE A 3 -1.59 16.56 0.18
N GLU A 4 -2.41 16.38 1.23
CA GLU A 4 -2.46 15.12 2.01
C GLU A 4 -3.49 14.13 1.45
N ALA A 5 -4.32 14.55 0.49
CA ALA A 5 -5.49 13.79 0.07
C ALA A 5 -5.12 12.46 -0.59
N MET A 6 -4.04 12.43 -1.39
CA MET A 6 -3.59 11.19 -2.03
C MET A 6 -3.11 10.17 -0.98
N ALA A 7 -2.26 10.59 -0.04
CA ALA A 7 -1.78 9.74 1.04
C ALA A 7 -2.96 9.20 1.88
N LEU A 8 -3.89 10.07 2.28
CA LEU A 8 -5.11 9.65 2.99
C LEU A 8 -5.94 8.66 2.17
N SER A 9 -6.10 8.90 0.86
CA SER A 9 -6.89 8.02 -0.01
C SER A 9 -6.26 6.63 -0.14
N LEU A 10 -4.93 6.55 -0.23
CA LEU A 10 -4.20 5.29 -0.27
C LEU A 10 -4.32 4.53 1.06
N HIS A 11 -4.29 5.26 2.17
CA HIS A 11 -4.43 4.71 3.52
C HIS A 11 -5.82 4.11 3.76
N GLU A 12 -6.87 4.87 3.46
CA GLU A 12 -8.25 4.50 3.81
C GLU A 12 -8.92 3.62 2.76
N ALA A 13 -8.62 3.84 1.47
CA ALA A 13 -9.27 3.15 0.37
C ALA A 13 -8.38 2.05 -0.21
N ASN A 14 -7.94 2.21 -1.46
CA ASN A 14 -7.13 1.22 -2.15
C ASN A 14 -5.73 1.81 -2.40
N PRO A 15 -4.64 1.08 -2.08
CA PRO A 15 -4.62 -0.32 -1.63
C PRO A 15 -4.76 -0.53 -0.10
N GLY A 16 -5.06 0.51 0.68
CA GLY A 16 -5.15 0.46 2.15
C GLY A 16 -6.37 -0.28 2.74
N HIS A 17 -7.02 0.33 3.73
CA HIS A 17 -8.01 -0.35 4.57
C HIS A 17 -9.17 -0.99 3.81
N HIS A 18 -9.72 -0.33 2.80
CA HIS A 18 -10.82 -0.90 2.01
C HIS A 18 -10.39 -2.21 1.31
N MET A 19 -9.22 -2.23 0.67
CA MET A 19 -8.71 -3.45 0.04
C MET A 19 -8.40 -4.53 1.09
N GLN A 20 -7.75 -4.15 2.19
CA GLN A 20 -7.43 -5.07 3.28
C GLN A 20 -8.67 -5.78 3.84
N HIS A 21 -9.72 -5.01 4.16
CA HIS A 21 -10.97 -5.58 4.65
C HIS A 21 -11.65 -6.45 3.59
N SER A 22 -11.60 -6.05 2.31
CA SER A 22 -12.16 -6.83 1.21
C SER A 22 -11.53 -8.22 1.09
N TYR A 23 -10.23 -8.36 1.36
CA TYR A 23 -9.57 -9.68 1.41
C TYR A 23 -10.01 -10.48 2.63
N SER A 24 -10.04 -9.86 3.81
CA SER A 24 -10.47 -10.53 5.06
C SER A 24 -11.89 -11.10 4.96
N MET A 25 -12.84 -10.35 4.37
CA MET A 25 -14.22 -10.79 4.20
C MET A 25 -14.37 -11.99 3.25
N LYS A 26 -13.49 -12.11 2.26
CA LYS A 26 -13.48 -13.20 1.27
C LYS A 26 -12.65 -14.40 1.69
N ALA A 27 -11.82 -14.27 2.72
CA ALA A 27 -10.96 -15.33 3.22
C ALA A 27 -11.78 -16.51 3.73
N ASN A 28 -11.26 -17.74 3.57
CA ASN A 28 -11.87 -18.94 4.15
C ASN A 28 -11.47 -19.09 5.63
N LEU A 29 -11.94 -18.18 6.47
CA LEU A 29 -11.63 -18.13 7.90
C LEU A 29 -12.91 -18.24 8.75
N PRO A 30 -12.80 -18.67 10.02
CA PRO A 30 -13.91 -18.56 10.97
C PRO A 30 -14.45 -17.14 11.04
N GLU A 31 -15.76 -16.99 11.28
CA GLU A 31 -16.45 -15.68 11.27
C GLU A 31 -15.76 -14.63 12.15
N PHE A 32 -15.36 -15.02 13.37
CA PHE A 32 -14.66 -14.13 14.31
C PHE A 32 -13.28 -13.64 13.82
N ARG A 33 -12.69 -14.27 12.79
CA ARG A 33 -11.44 -13.85 12.13
C ARG A 33 -11.71 -12.99 10.89
N ARG A 34 -12.80 -13.25 10.16
CA ARG A 34 -13.13 -12.54 8.91
C ARG A 34 -13.59 -11.11 9.17
N ASP A 35 -14.40 -10.94 10.20
CA ASP A 35 -14.97 -9.66 10.60
C ASP A 35 -14.73 -9.40 12.09
N PRO A 36 -13.56 -8.83 12.45
CA PRO A 36 -13.30 -8.44 13.83
C PRO A 36 -14.23 -7.30 14.30
N MET A 37 -14.90 -6.56 13.40
CA MET A 37 -15.87 -5.52 13.80
C MET A 37 -17.16 -6.12 14.36
N LEU A 38 -17.56 -7.33 13.96
CA LEU A 38 -18.65 -8.05 14.64
C LEU A 38 -18.34 -8.35 16.11
N SER A 39 -17.07 -8.29 16.52
CA SER A 39 -16.68 -8.44 17.93
C SER A 39 -16.72 -7.13 18.73
N PHE A 40 -16.97 -5.96 18.12
CA PHE A 40 -17.09 -4.68 18.85
C PHE A 40 -18.32 -4.59 19.75
N TYR A 41 -19.37 -5.34 19.41
CA TYR A 41 -20.64 -5.34 20.14
C TYR A 41 -20.87 -6.64 20.92
N ASN A 42 -19.93 -7.59 20.81
CA ASN A 42 -20.02 -8.88 21.49
C ASN A 42 -19.04 -8.88 22.66
N VAL A 43 -19.59 -8.83 23.87
CA VAL A 43 -18.83 -8.92 25.10
C VAL A 43 -18.34 -10.36 25.31
N PRO A 44 -17.05 -10.59 25.62
CA PRO A 44 -16.02 -9.57 25.87
C PRO A 44 -15.44 -8.96 24.58
N ASN A 45 -15.35 -7.62 24.51
CA ASN A 45 -14.68 -6.80 23.47
C ASN A 45 -13.14 -7.03 23.41
N TRP A 46 -12.68 -8.20 23.79
CA TRP A 46 -11.28 -8.54 24.04
C TRP A 46 -10.59 -9.19 22.84
N PHE A 47 -11.26 -9.27 21.68
CA PHE A 47 -10.55 -9.66 20.46
C PHE A 47 -9.66 -8.49 20.02
N PRO A 48 -8.33 -8.67 19.96
CA PRO A 48 -7.41 -7.57 19.80
C PRO A 48 -7.61 -6.92 18.45
N PHE A 49 -7.64 -5.58 18.45
CA PHE A 49 -7.82 -4.73 17.27
C PHE A 49 -6.68 -4.80 16.25
N TYR A 50 -5.79 -5.80 16.36
CA TYR A 50 -4.56 -6.05 15.59
C TYR A 50 -3.95 -4.76 14.99
N SER A 51 -3.84 -3.69 15.80
CA SER A 51 -3.68 -2.34 15.26
C SER A 51 -2.39 -2.20 14.47
N ALA A 52 -1.33 -2.92 14.86
CA ALA A 52 -0.08 -2.93 14.12
C ALA A 52 -0.22 -3.54 12.72
N TYR A 53 -1.07 -4.56 12.55
CA TYR A 53 -1.36 -5.11 11.23
C TYR A 53 -2.24 -4.17 10.41
N GLN A 54 -3.33 -3.68 11.00
CA GLN A 54 -4.30 -2.84 10.28
C GLN A 54 -3.67 -1.50 9.87
N GLU A 55 -3.17 -0.75 10.84
CA GLU A 55 -2.60 0.57 10.63
C GLU A 55 -1.24 0.50 9.92
N GLY A 56 -0.47 -0.56 10.18
CA GLY A 56 0.78 -0.82 9.47
C GLY A 56 0.54 -1.03 7.97
N TRP A 57 -0.53 -1.74 7.59
CA TRP A 57 -0.91 -1.89 6.18
C TRP A 57 -1.34 -0.56 5.54
N GLY A 58 -2.08 0.28 6.28
CA GLY A 58 -2.45 1.63 5.82
C GLY A 58 -1.21 2.46 5.49
N LEU A 59 -0.25 2.55 6.42
CA LEU A 59 1.02 3.26 6.19
C LEU A 59 1.87 2.61 5.10
N TYR A 60 1.90 1.28 5.03
CA TYR A 60 2.61 0.57 3.96
C TYR A 60 1.97 0.86 2.59
N SER A 61 0.65 1.06 2.54
CA SER A 61 -0.09 1.43 1.33
C SER A 61 0.19 2.86 0.90
N GLU A 62 0.31 3.80 1.87
CA GLU A 62 0.87 5.12 1.59
C GLU A 62 2.26 4.95 0.97
N TYR A 63 3.15 4.18 1.62
CA TYR A 63 4.51 3.89 1.14
C TYR A 63 4.52 3.41 -0.33
N LEU A 64 3.69 2.41 -0.66
CA LEU A 64 3.53 1.86 -1.99
C LEU A 64 3.09 2.87 -3.05
N GLY A 65 2.30 3.88 -2.68
CA GLY A 65 1.85 4.90 -3.62
C GLY A 65 2.99 5.62 -4.34
N GLU A 66 4.14 5.76 -3.69
CA GLU A 66 5.34 6.36 -4.29
C GLU A 66 6.00 5.42 -5.27
N GLU A 67 6.15 4.13 -4.93
CA GLU A 67 6.66 3.11 -5.86
C GLU A 67 5.75 2.92 -7.08
N MET A 68 4.44 3.14 -6.89
CA MET A 68 3.45 3.09 -7.96
C MET A 68 3.37 4.39 -8.80
N GLY A 69 4.05 5.46 -8.39
CA GLY A 69 4.01 6.76 -9.06
C GLY A 69 2.66 7.48 -8.97
N LEU A 70 1.94 7.33 -7.85
CA LEU A 70 0.60 7.88 -7.65
C LEU A 70 0.57 9.30 -7.09
N TYR A 71 1.69 9.80 -6.56
CA TYR A 71 1.82 11.20 -6.15
C TYR A 71 2.19 12.05 -7.37
N GLU A 72 1.34 13.01 -7.73
CA GLU A 72 1.47 13.75 -9.00
C GLU A 72 2.55 14.84 -8.94
N ASP A 73 2.78 15.42 -7.77
CA ASP A 73 3.73 16.51 -7.56
C ASP A 73 4.43 16.48 -6.19
N GLU A 74 5.41 17.37 -6.02
CA GLU A 74 6.21 17.49 -4.79
C GLU A 74 5.36 17.90 -3.58
N TYR A 75 4.23 18.56 -3.77
CA TYR A 75 3.34 18.91 -2.66
C TYR A 75 2.61 17.68 -2.14
N GLU A 76 2.11 16.82 -3.03
CA GLU A 76 1.50 15.55 -2.61
C GLU A 76 2.51 14.64 -1.90
N LEU A 77 3.75 14.61 -2.39
CA LEU A 77 4.82 13.88 -1.73
C LEU A 77 5.17 14.47 -0.36
N MET A 78 5.22 15.81 -0.25
CA MET A 78 5.34 16.50 1.05
C MET A 78 4.17 16.12 2.00
N GLY A 79 2.95 16.00 1.49
CA GLY A 79 1.78 15.59 2.27
C GLY A 79 1.92 14.19 2.86
N ARG A 80 2.36 13.23 2.04
CA ARG A 80 2.74 11.89 2.51
C ARG A 80 3.82 11.97 3.60
N TYR A 81 4.91 12.70 3.38
CA TYR A 81 5.99 12.80 4.37
C TYR A 81 5.55 13.50 5.66
N SER A 82 4.67 14.50 5.58
CA SER A 82 4.04 15.12 6.75
C SER A 82 3.29 14.08 7.60
N TYR A 83 2.51 13.22 6.95
CA TYR A 83 1.86 12.10 7.61
C TYR A 83 2.84 11.09 8.17
N ASP A 84 3.90 10.75 7.44
CA ASP A 84 4.90 9.80 7.89
C ASP A 84 5.64 10.27 9.15
N ILE A 85 6.06 11.54 9.16
CA ILE A 85 6.72 12.17 10.31
C ILE A 85 5.78 12.23 11.52
N LEU A 86 4.47 12.46 11.31
CA LEU A 86 3.50 12.39 12.40
C LEU A 86 3.46 10.98 13.03
N ARG A 87 3.40 9.91 12.23
CA ARG A 87 3.37 8.54 12.77
C ARG A 87 4.72 8.10 13.33
N ALA A 88 5.84 8.63 12.85
CA ALA A 88 7.14 8.47 13.50
C ALA A 88 7.18 9.18 14.88
N SER A 89 6.66 10.41 14.95
CA SER A 89 6.58 11.20 16.18
C SER A 89 5.72 10.52 17.24
N ARG A 90 4.68 9.78 16.83
CA ARG A 90 3.86 8.94 17.74
C ARG A 90 4.70 7.97 18.59
N LEU A 91 5.73 7.34 18.02
CA LEU A 91 6.63 6.45 18.76
C LEU A 91 7.34 7.19 19.90
N VAL A 92 7.79 8.42 19.61
CA VAL A 92 8.53 9.25 20.56
C VAL A 92 7.62 9.77 21.67
N VAL A 93 6.46 10.34 21.31
CA VAL A 93 5.59 10.94 22.32
C VAL A 93 4.87 9.91 23.19
N ASP A 94 4.45 8.76 22.63
CA ASP A 94 3.78 7.72 23.40
C ASP A 94 4.74 7.08 24.41
N THR A 95 5.96 6.71 24.00
CA THR A 95 6.99 6.23 24.93
C THR A 95 7.47 7.34 25.87
N GLY A 96 7.51 8.59 25.39
CA GLY A 96 7.80 9.77 26.19
C GLY A 96 6.85 9.90 27.37
N LEU A 97 5.55 9.86 27.11
CA LEU A 97 4.48 9.94 28.11
C LEU A 97 4.51 8.75 29.07
N HIS A 98 4.57 7.53 28.55
CA HIS A 98 4.26 6.31 29.32
C HIS A 98 5.46 5.60 29.93
N TYR A 99 6.68 5.89 29.47
CA TYR A 99 7.90 5.27 29.98
C TYR A 99 8.91 6.30 30.50
N TYR A 100 9.13 7.39 29.77
CA TYR A 100 10.12 8.41 30.12
C TYR A 100 9.59 9.55 31.01
N GLY A 101 8.32 9.50 31.43
CA GLY A 101 7.72 10.45 32.36
C GLY A 101 7.56 11.87 31.80
N TRP A 102 7.36 12.02 30.48
CA TRP A 102 7.09 13.33 29.89
C TRP A 102 5.75 13.88 30.39
N SER A 103 5.72 15.18 30.70
CA SER A 103 4.47 15.93 30.90
C SER A 103 3.69 16.02 29.58
N ARG A 104 2.37 16.20 29.68
CA ARG A 104 1.48 16.51 28.56
C ARG A 104 1.99 17.69 27.73
N GLU A 105 2.41 18.77 28.39
CA GLU A 105 2.86 20.02 27.75
C GLU A 105 4.09 19.79 26.87
N ARG A 106 5.10 19.11 27.41
CA ARG A 106 6.29 18.67 26.66
C ARG A 106 5.94 17.82 25.43
N ALA A 107 4.95 16.92 25.54
CA ALA A 107 4.55 16.08 24.41
C ALA A 107 3.83 16.91 23.33
N ILE A 108 3.02 17.90 23.71
CA ILE A 108 2.39 18.83 22.77
C ILE A 108 3.45 19.68 22.05
N GLU A 109 4.39 20.25 22.82
CA GLU A 109 5.49 21.03 22.27
C GLU A 109 6.31 20.22 21.27
N TYR A 110 6.60 18.95 21.59
CA TYR A 110 7.28 18.04 20.67
C TYR A 110 6.52 17.90 19.35
N LEU A 111 5.22 17.60 19.38
CA LEU A 111 4.44 17.47 18.14
C LEU A 111 4.41 18.78 17.33
N GLN A 112 4.32 19.93 17.99
CA GLN A 112 4.33 21.23 17.31
C GLN A 112 5.67 21.54 16.63
N ASN A 113 6.78 21.10 17.23
CA ASN A 113 8.12 21.37 16.70
C ASN A 113 8.51 20.42 15.55
N TYR A 114 7.99 19.19 15.55
CA TYR A 114 8.43 18.16 14.61
C TYR A 114 7.37 17.75 13.58
N THR A 115 6.14 18.24 13.67
CA THR A 115 5.07 17.89 12.72
C THR A 115 4.39 19.15 12.16
N ALA A 116 3.61 18.99 11.09
CA ALA A 116 2.80 20.07 10.53
C ALA A 116 1.45 20.28 11.26
N LEU A 117 1.25 19.67 12.43
CA LEU A 117 -0.02 19.77 13.16
C LEU A 117 -0.25 21.17 13.71
N ALA A 118 -1.47 21.65 13.57
CA ALA A 118 -1.95 22.82 14.29
C ALA A 118 -1.99 22.55 15.80
N ALA A 119 -1.82 23.61 16.62
CA ALA A 119 -1.75 23.50 18.07
C ALA A 119 -2.91 22.74 18.71
N GLY A 120 -4.15 23.01 18.29
CA GLY A 120 -5.33 22.31 18.80
C GLY A 120 -5.33 20.82 18.43
N SER A 121 -4.91 20.47 17.20
CA SER A 121 -4.80 19.07 16.77
C SER A 121 -3.71 18.32 17.53
N ALA A 122 -2.56 18.96 17.79
CA ALA A 122 -1.49 18.39 18.59
C ALA A 122 -1.97 18.08 20.02
N ALA A 123 -2.69 19.01 20.66
CA ALA A 123 -3.28 18.78 21.98
C ALA A 123 -4.26 17.60 21.99
N ASN A 124 -5.16 17.52 21.00
CA ASN A 124 -6.13 16.43 20.87
C ASN A 124 -5.45 15.06 20.67
N GLU A 125 -4.40 14.99 19.85
CA GLU A 125 -3.63 13.75 19.66
C GLU A 125 -2.95 13.33 20.97
N ILE A 126 -2.33 14.26 21.72
CA ILE A 126 -1.71 13.94 23.01
C ILE A 126 -2.75 13.45 24.03
N ASP A 127 -3.91 14.08 24.12
CA ASP A 127 -5.00 13.63 25.01
C ASP A 127 -5.46 12.21 24.67
N ARG A 128 -5.53 11.88 23.38
CA ARG A 128 -5.77 10.50 22.92
C ARG A 128 -4.65 9.56 23.36
N TYR A 129 -3.38 9.91 23.18
CA TYR A 129 -2.26 9.03 23.52
C TYR A 129 -2.17 8.75 25.02
N ILE A 130 -2.55 9.72 25.86
CA ILE A 130 -2.64 9.53 27.32
C ILE A 130 -3.70 8.47 27.67
N THR A 131 -4.83 8.45 26.96
CA THR A 131 -5.96 7.56 27.26
C THR A 131 -5.84 6.17 26.64
N TRP A 132 -5.06 6.00 25.57
CA TRP A 132 -4.80 4.73 24.90
C TRP A 132 -3.30 4.45 24.72
N PRO A 133 -2.60 4.05 25.79
CA PRO A 133 -1.15 3.79 25.74
C PRO A 133 -0.80 2.72 24.71
N GLY A 134 0.21 2.98 23.88
CA GLY A 134 0.77 2.02 22.92
C GLY A 134 0.02 1.92 21.59
N GLN A 135 -1.24 2.37 21.49
CA GLN A 135 -2.01 2.31 20.23
C GLN A 135 -1.36 3.18 19.15
N ALA A 136 -0.87 4.37 19.51
CA ALA A 136 -0.22 5.30 18.60
C ALA A 136 1.09 4.73 18.01
N CYS A 137 1.78 3.87 18.76
CA CYS A 137 3.00 3.20 18.30
C CYS A 137 2.73 2.15 17.21
N ALA A 138 1.52 1.58 17.18
CA ALA A 138 1.19 0.45 16.34
C ALA A 138 1.36 0.74 14.83
N TYR A 139 0.99 1.95 14.40
CA TYR A 139 1.09 2.42 13.01
C TYR A 139 2.50 2.18 12.43
N LYS A 140 3.49 2.85 13.00
CA LYS A 140 4.85 2.87 12.45
C LYS A 140 5.60 1.56 12.69
N ILE A 141 5.37 0.90 13.83
CA ILE A 141 5.92 -0.45 14.09
C ILE A 141 5.39 -1.44 13.06
N GLY A 142 4.09 -1.38 12.75
CA GLY A 142 3.45 -2.21 11.75
C GLY A 142 4.04 -2.04 10.36
N GLU A 143 4.12 -0.79 9.88
CA GLU A 143 4.71 -0.47 8.58
C GLU A 143 6.17 -0.94 8.48
N ILE A 144 7.00 -0.63 9.49
CA ILE A 144 8.41 -1.04 9.52
C ILE A 144 8.51 -2.57 9.41
N LYS A 145 7.68 -3.30 10.17
CA LYS A 145 7.71 -4.76 10.12
C LYS A 145 7.28 -5.30 8.76
N LEU A 146 6.24 -4.74 8.12
CA LEU A 146 5.85 -5.13 6.76
C LEU A 146 6.97 -4.87 5.76
N ARG A 147 7.66 -3.74 5.84
CA ARG A 147 8.80 -3.43 4.97
C ARG A 147 9.95 -4.41 5.18
N GLN A 148 10.29 -4.72 6.44
CA GLN A 148 11.30 -5.73 6.76
C GLN A 148 10.95 -7.12 6.22
N LEU A 149 9.69 -7.54 6.31
CA LEU A 149 9.23 -8.83 5.77
C LEU A 149 9.32 -8.87 4.24
N ARG A 150 8.97 -7.76 3.56
CA ARG A 150 9.16 -7.61 2.12
C ARG A 150 10.63 -7.70 1.74
N GLU A 151 11.50 -6.90 2.38
CA GLU A 151 12.93 -6.88 2.11
C GLU A 151 13.56 -8.28 2.30
N LYS A 152 13.13 -9.00 3.36
CA LYS A 152 13.50 -10.39 3.59
C LYS A 152 13.07 -11.27 2.42
N ALA A 153 11.82 -11.21 1.98
CA ALA A 153 11.31 -12.01 0.88
C ALA A 153 12.03 -11.70 -0.45
N GLU A 154 12.25 -10.43 -0.77
CA GLU A 154 13.02 -9.98 -1.94
C GLU A 154 14.42 -10.57 -1.95
N LYS A 155 15.11 -10.50 -0.80
CA LYS A 155 16.47 -11.05 -0.65
C LYS A 155 16.51 -12.57 -0.75
N GLU A 156 15.59 -13.26 -0.10
CA GLU A 156 15.61 -14.73 0.02
C GLU A 156 15.10 -15.44 -1.23
N LEU A 157 14.22 -14.79 -2.02
CA LEU A 157 13.64 -15.37 -3.24
C LEU A 157 14.31 -14.88 -4.53
N GLY A 158 14.98 -13.72 -4.53
CA GLY A 158 15.66 -13.18 -5.71
C GLY A 158 14.74 -13.10 -6.91
N ASP A 159 15.13 -13.70 -8.04
CA ASP A 159 14.32 -13.72 -9.28
C ASP A 159 12.98 -14.45 -9.14
N LYS A 160 12.80 -15.27 -8.09
CA LYS A 160 11.52 -15.92 -7.78
C LYS A 160 10.57 -15.00 -7.00
N PHE A 161 11.02 -13.83 -6.54
CA PHE A 161 10.17 -12.90 -5.80
C PHE A 161 9.11 -12.27 -6.70
N ASN A 162 7.88 -12.22 -6.21
CA ASN A 162 6.77 -11.50 -6.83
C ASN A 162 6.04 -10.69 -5.78
N ILE A 163 5.98 -9.37 -5.99
CA ILE A 163 5.33 -8.44 -5.06
C ILE A 163 3.85 -8.74 -4.86
N ARG A 164 3.16 -9.25 -5.89
CA ARG A 164 1.73 -9.61 -5.81
C ARG A 164 1.53 -10.79 -4.87
N ASP A 165 2.44 -11.77 -4.91
CA ASP A 165 2.38 -12.95 -4.05
C ASP A 165 2.67 -12.57 -2.59
N TYR A 166 3.65 -11.67 -2.37
CA TYR A 166 3.88 -11.08 -1.05
C TYR A 166 2.63 -10.38 -0.50
N HIS A 167 2.01 -9.48 -1.27
CA HIS A 167 0.79 -8.79 -0.85
C HIS A 167 -0.37 -9.76 -0.60
N LEU A 168 -0.53 -10.78 -1.44
CA LEU A 168 -1.54 -11.81 -1.25
C LEU A 168 -1.36 -12.53 0.11
N HIS A 169 -0.14 -12.97 0.42
CA HIS A 169 0.14 -13.66 1.69
C HIS A 169 -0.03 -12.76 2.92
N VAL A 170 0.18 -11.45 2.79
CA VAL A 170 -0.13 -10.48 3.85
C VAL A 170 -1.64 -10.35 4.08
N LEU A 171 -2.45 -10.38 3.02
CA LEU A 171 -3.87 -10.00 3.07
C LEU A 171 -4.84 -11.19 3.22
N GLU A 172 -4.52 -12.35 2.65
CA GLU A 172 -5.46 -13.47 2.51
C GLU A 172 -5.85 -14.14 3.84
N ASN A 173 -5.07 -13.91 4.90
CA ASN A 173 -5.25 -14.54 6.20
C ASN A 173 -5.92 -13.61 7.23
N GLY A 174 -6.43 -12.46 6.80
CA GLY A 174 -7.12 -11.48 7.64
C GLY A 174 -6.22 -10.85 8.71
N ALA A 175 -6.80 -10.01 9.57
CA ALA A 175 -6.04 -9.32 10.61
C ALA A 175 -5.46 -10.28 11.66
N MET A 176 -4.19 -10.10 12.04
CA MET A 176 -3.50 -11.01 12.97
C MET A 176 -2.33 -10.32 13.70
N PRO A 177 -1.78 -10.93 14.76
CA PRO A 177 -0.55 -10.44 15.37
C PRO A 177 0.61 -10.46 14.38
N MET A 178 1.46 -9.44 14.38
CA MET A 178 2.59 -9.33 13.44
C MET A 178 3.54 -10.53 13.46
N ARG A 179 3.71 -11.20 14.61
CA ARG A 179 4.51 -12.43 14.74
C ARG A 179 3.91 -13.62 13.98
N VAL A 180 2.58 -13.71 13.94
CA VAL A 180 1.89 -14.75 13.16
C VAL A 180 2.07 -14.47 11.67
N LEU A 181 1.91 -13.20 11.25
CA LEU A 181 2.17 -12.79 9.87
C LEU A 181 3.60 -13.13 9.44
N GLU A 182 4.59 -12.82 10.26
CA GLU A 182 6.00 -13.19 9.99
C GLU A 182 6.17 -14.70 9.78
N THR A 183 5.51 -15.53 10.59
CA THR A 183 5.55 -16.99 10.41
C THR A 183 4.94 -17.43 9.08
N LEU A 184 3.84 -16.81 8.65
CA LEU A 184 3.20 -17.11 7.37
C LEU A 184 4.09 -16.73 6.18
N ILE A 185 4.71 -15.55 6.23
CA ILE A 185 5.66 -15.10 5.21
C ILE A 185 6.88 -16.02 5.15
N ASP A 186 7.41 -16.44 6.30
CA ASP A 186 8.56 -17.34 6.36
C ASP A 186 8.23 -18.72 5.76
N ASN A 187 7.05 -19.25 6.07
CA ASN A 187 6.58 -20.51 5.49
C ASN A 187 6.38 -20.41 3.98
N TRP A 188 5.84 -19.29 3.49
CA TRP A 188 5.71 -19.04 2.05
C TRP A 188 7.09 -18.99 1.36
N ILE A 189 8.04 -18.22 1.91
CA ILE A 189 9.40 -18.13 1.38
C ILE A 189 10.02 -19.53 1.28
N GLN A 190 9.90 -20.34 2.34
CA GLN A 190 10.41 -21.70 2.35
C GLN A 190 9.74 -22.57 1.28
N GLY A 191 8.42 -22.49 1.16
CA GLY A 191 7.66 -23.21 0.13
C GLY A 191 8.10 -22.87 -1.30
N VAL A 192 8.42 -21.61 -1.61
CA VAL A 192 8.92 -21.20 -2.93
C VAL A 192 10.35 -21.69 -3.18
N LYS A 193 11.18 -21.75 -2.13
CA LYS A 193 12.55 -22.28 -2.23
C LYS A 193 12.56 -23.79 -2.49
N ASP A 194 11.65 -24.51 -1.87
CA ASP A 194 11.54 -25.97 -2.00
C ASP A 194 10.95 -26.39 -3.35
N GLN A 195 10.33 -25.47 -4.10
CA GLN A 195 9.89 -25.76 -5.46
C GLN A 195 11.09 -25.97 -6.39
N PRO A 196 11.12 -27.10 -7.13
CA PRO A 196 12.19 -27.36 -8.08
C PRO A 196 12.20 -26.25 -9.14
N SER A 197 13.40 -25.73 -9.44
CA SER A 197 13.57 -24.77 -10.52
C SER A 197 12.96 -25.33 -11.82
N PRO A 198 12.31 -24.50 -12.65
CA PRO A 198 11.78 -24.95 -13.94
C PRO A 198 12.89 -25.70 -14.66
N THR A 199 12.67 -26.98 -14.94
CA THR A 199 13.64 -27.78 -15.68
C THR A 199 13.81 -27.10 -17.02
N THR A 200 15.01 -26.64 -17.33
CA THR A 200 15.38 -26.21 -18.67
C THR A 200 15.15 -27.42 -19.57
N ILE A 201 14.01 -27.46 -20.27
CA ILE A 201 13.80 -28.43 -21.33
C ILE A 201 14.79 -28.04 -22.40
N THR A 202 15.98 -28.65 -22.40
CA THR A 202 16.84 -28.67 -23.58
C THR A 202 16.02 -29.23 -24.73
N PRO A 203 15.85 -28.50 -25.84
CA PRO A 203 15.19 -29.05 -27.01
C PRO A 203 15.93 -30.33 -27.41
N GLY A 204 15.22 -31.47 -27.36
CA GLY A 204 15.75 -32.71 -27.91
C GLY A 204 16.06 -32.54 -29.41
N PRO A 205 16.97 -33.34 -29.97
CA PRO A 205 17.33 -33.23 -31.39
C PRO A 205 16.07 -33.33 -32.26
N GLY A 206 15.86 -32.29 -33.07
CA GLY A 206 14.62 -32.06 -33.81
C GLY A 206 14.26 -33.24 -34.70
N ILE A 207 13.03 -33.74 -34.55
CA ILE A 207 12.42 -34.66 -35.50
C ILE A 207 11.88 -33.79 -36.64
N ASN A 208 12.48 -33.91 -37.82
CA ASN A 208 12.00 -33.29 -39.06
C ASN A 208 10.61 -33.86 -39.42
N GLY A 209 9.56 -33.21 -38.93
CA GLY A 209 8.20 -33.42 -39.34
C GLY A 209 7.49 -32.07 -39.42
N THR A 210 7.15 -31.63 -40.63
CA THR A 210 6.31 -30.45 -40.84
C THR A 210 4.95 -30.66 -40.19
N PRO A 211 4.48 -29.77 -39.28
CA PRO A 211 3.15 -29.90 -38.72
C PRO A 211 2.13 -29.37 -39.74
N VAL A 212 1.26 -30.25 -40.22
CA VAL A 212 0.03 -29.88 -40.93
C VAL A 212 -0.98 -29.43 -39.89
N TRP A 213 -1.13 -28.11 -39.70
CA TRP A 213 -2.18 -27.55 -38.86
C TRP A 213 -3.53 -27.65 -39.58
N ARG A 214 -4.40 -28.58 -39.17
CA ARG A 214 -5.82 -28.51 -39.50
C ARG A 214 -6.48 -27.46 -38.61
N ALA A 215 -6.95 -26.38 -39.22
CA ALA A 215 -7.70 -25.33 -38.54
C ALA A 215 -9.06 -25.86 -38.06
N THR A 216 -9.17 -26.13 -36.76
CA THR A 216 -10.46 -26.22 -36.06
C THR A 216 -10.80 -24.86 -35.42
N GLY A 217 -12.08 -24.50 -35.38
CA GLY A 217 -12.61 -23.15 -35.08
C GLY A 217 -12.11 -22.41 -33.83
N HIS A 218 -11.40 -23.08 -32.91
CA HIS A 218 -10.77 -22.46 -31.75
C HIS A 218 -9.63 -21.49 -32.10
N VAL A 219 -8.90 -21.73 -33.20
CA VAL A 219 -7.78 -20.85 -33.62
C VAL A 219 -8.30 -19.50 -34.13
N VAL A 220 -9.47 -19.48 -34.77
CA VAL A 220 -10.11 -18.25 -35.27
C VAL A 220 -10.62 -17.38 -34.11
N ILE A 221 -11.15 -18.00 -33.05
CA ILE A 221 -11.59 -17.29 -31.84
C ILE A 221 -10.39 -16.66 -31.12
N MET A 222 -9.27 -17.39 -31.02
CA MET A 222 -8.06 -16.87 -30.39
C MET A 222 -7.43 -15.72 -31.19
N TRP A 223 -7.52 -15.77 -32.52
CA TRP A 223 -7.09 -14.67 -33.41
C TRP A 223 -7.98 -13.43 -33.26
N LEU A 224 -9.31 -13.62 -33.18
CA LEU A 224 -10.26 -12.52 -32.95
C LEU A 224 -10.06 -11.86 -31.59
N LEU A 225 -9.82 -12.64 -30.54
CA LEU A 225 -9.53 -12.13 -29.20
C LEU A 225 -8.21 -11.34 -29.16
N MET A 226 -7.17 -11.83 -29.84
CA MET A 226 -5.90 -11.10 -29.97
C MET A 226 -6.07 -9.77 -30.73
N SER A 227 -6.85 -9.73 -31.81
CA SER A 227 -7.10 -8.47 -32.54
C SER A 227 -7.86 -7.43 -31.72
N VAL A 228 -8.83 -7.85 -30.90
CA VAL A 228 -9.58 -6.94 -30.01
C VAL A 228 -8.67 -6.40 -28.90
N VAL A 229 -7.77 -7.21 -28.34
CA VAL A 229 -6.80 -6.75 -27.34
C VAL A 229 -5.83 -5.72 -27.94
N VAL A 230 -5.38 -5.93 -29.18
CA VAL A 230 -4.51 -4.96 -29.88
C VAL A 230 -5.24 -3.64 -30.15
N GLU A 231 -6.50 -3.68 -30.58
CA GLU A 231 -7.31 -2.46 -30.78
C GLU A 231 -7.56 -1.70 -29.47
N ILE A 232 -7.83 -2.41 -28.36
CA ILE A 232 -7.99 -1.80 -27.03
C ILE A 232 -6.69 -1.12 -26.58
N ILE A 233 -5.53 -1.76 -26.79
CA ILE A 233 -4.22 -1.18 -26.46
C ILE A 233 -3.95 0.08 -27.30
N LEU A 234 -4.28 0.06 -28.59
CA LEU A 234 -4.14 1.22 -29.48
C LEU A 234 -5.09 2.36 -29.10
N LEU A 235 -6.34 2.04 -28.72
CA LEU A 235 -7.31 3.01 -28.18
C LEU A 235 -6.81 3.63 -26.88
N MET A 236 -6.30 2.83 -25.94
CA MET A 236 -5.73 3.32 -24.67
C MET A 236 -4.53 4.24 -24.91
N LYS A 237 -3.61 3.86 -25.82
CA LYS A 237 -2.49 4.73 -26.22
C LYS A 237 -2.96 6.05 -26.84
N SER A 238 -4.03 6.03 -27.65
CA SER A 238 -4.59 7.23 -28.27
C SER A 238 -5.27 8.17 -27.25
N VAL A 239 -5.89 7.63 -26.20
CA VAL A 239 -6.50 8.41 -25.11
C VAL A 239 -5.44 9.04 -24.22
N ILE A 240 -4.38 8.29 -23.88
CA ILE A 240 -3.23 8.81 -23.12
C ILE A 240 -2.51 9.90 -23.91
N TYR A 241 -2.32 9.72 -25.22
CA TYR A 241 -1.70 10.71 -26.08
C TYR A 241 -2.54 11.99 -26.21
N ARG A 242 -3.87 11.86 -26.35
CA ARG A 242 -4.80 13.01 -26.36
C ARG A 242 -4.81 13.77 -25.04
N ARG A 243 -4.73 13.08 -23.88
CA ARG A 243 -4.58 13.72 -22.57
C ARG A 243 -3.28 14.52 -22.45
N LYS A 244 -2.14 13.95 -22.86
CA LYS A 244 -0.85 14.67 -22.85
C LYS A 244 -0.85 15.93 -23.71
N LEU A 245 -1.53 15.92 -24.86
CA LEU A 245 -1.69 17.11 -25.71
C LEU A 245 -2.58 18.18 -25.07
N GLN A 246 -3.62 17.75 -24.36
CA GLN A 246 -4.52 18.64 -23.61
C GLN A 246 -3.79 19.31 -22.43
N ASP A 247 -2.94 18.55 -21.73
CA ASP A 247 -2.12 19.07 -20.62
C ASP A 247 -1.06 20.06 -21.11
N GLN A 248 -0.39 19.78 -22.24
CA GLN A 248 0.55 20.73 -22.85
C GLN A 248 -0.14 22.03 -23.31
N TYR A 249 -1.37 21.93 -23.82
CA TYR A 249 -2.17 23.09 -24.21
C TYR A 249 -2.60 23.93 -22.99
N LEU A 250 -2.99 23.29 -21.89
CA LEU A 250 -3.36 23.97 -20.64
C LEU A 250 -2.14 24.61 -19.95
N VAL A 251 -0.96 23.99 -20.00
CA VAL A 251 0.30 24.56 -19.52
C VAL A 251 0.71 25.80 -20.33
N SER A 252 0.51 25.78 -21.65
CA SER A 252 0.71 26.94 -22.54
C SER A 252 -0.22 28.12 -22.20
N ILE A 253 -1.51 27.84 -21.96
CA ILE A 253 -2.49 28.86 -21.53
C ILE A 253 -2.12 29.43 -20.16
N ARG A 254 -1.72 28.59 -19.21
CA ARG A 254 -1.32 29.01 -17.86
C ARG A 254 -0.06 29.89 -17.88
N ARG A 255 0.95 29.56 -18.70
CA ARG A 255 2.13 30.44 -18.91
C ARG A 255 1.76 31.78 -19.51
N THR A 256 0.83 31.80 -20.46
CA THR A 256 0.36 33.03 -21.13
C THR A 256 -0.46 33.92 -20.19
N MET A 257 -1.28 33.32 -19.32
CA MET A 257 -2.03 34.06 -18.30
C MET A 257 -1.11 34.61 -17.21
N MET A 258 -0.15 33.81 -16.72
CA MET A 258 0.77 34.25 -15.66
C MET A 258 1.73 35.35 -16.13
N SER A 259 2.17 35.34 -17.40
CA SER A 259 3.03 36.42 -17.93
C SER A 259 2.31 37.75 -18.13
N LYS A 260 0.97 37.75 -18.23
CA LYS A 260 0.15 38.97 -18.26
C LYS A 260 -0.13 39.51 -16.86
N VAL A 261 -0.34 38.63 -15.88
CA VAL A 261 -0.62 39.03 -14.49
C VAL A 261 0.62 39.64 -13.80
N TYR A 262 1.84 39.21 -14.14
CA TYR A 262 3.08 39.77 -13.59
C TYR A 262 3.56 41.08 -14.24
N LYS A 263 2.86 41.61 -15.26
CA LYS A 263 3.17 42.91 -15.89
C LYS A 263 2.27 44.06 -15.43
N THR A 264 1.38 43.83 -14.46
CA THR A 264 0.43 44.85 -13.97
C THR A 264 0.54 45.07 -12.46
N TYR A 265 1.65 44.65 -11.85
CA TYR A 265 2.09 45.04 -10.51
C TYR A 265 3.53 45.54 -10.58
#